data_AF-A0A355RZ18-F1
#
_entry.id   AF-A0A355RZ18-F1
#
_cell.length_a   1.000
_cell.length_b   1.000
_cell.length_c   1.000
_cell.angle_alpha   90.00
_cell.angle_beta   90.00
_cell.angle_gamma   90.00
#
_symmetry.space_group_name_H-M   'P 1'
#
loop_
_entity.id
_entity.type
_entity.pdbx_description
1 polymer ?
#
loop_
_entity_poly.entity_id
_entity_poly.type
_entity_poly.pdbx_seq_one_letter_code
_entity_poly.pdbx_strand_id
1 'polypeptide(L)'
;MDIISYMKRFRKYIAGVDTMVPLHSGRMATAINFDNAATTPPFVSVINEIVRFAPWYSSVHRGAGFKSKLCSDIFEKSRYNILDFVNADKEKDTVIFIK
;
A
#
# COMPACT_ATOMS: atom_id res chain seq x y z
N MET A 1 12.88 -6.39 -25.87
CA MET A 1 12.73 -7.09 -24.58
C MET A 1 11.52 -7.99 -24.72
N ASP A 2 11.66 -9.30 -24.52
CA ASP A 2 10.48 -10.18 -24.54
C ASP A 2 9.56 -9.89 -23.35
N ILE A 3 8.31 -10.35 -23.44
CA ILE A 3 7.28 -10.08 -22.43
C ILE A 3 7.65 -10.62 -21.05
N ILE A 4 8.38 -11.73 -20.99
CA ILE A 4 8.79 -12.38 -19.74
C ILE A 4 9.83 -11.51 -19.03
N SER A 5 10.83 -11.05 -19.78
CA SER A 5 11.88 -10.16 -19.30
C SER A 5 11.29 -8.83 -18.84
N TYR A 6 10.34 -8.28 -19.61
CA TYR A 6 9.62 -7.05 -19.23
C TYR A 6 8.86 -7.22 -17.91
N MET A 7 8.07 -8.29 -17.76
CA MET A 7 7.30 -8.55 -16.55
C MET A 7 8.18 -8.82 -15.32
N LYS A 8 9.31 -9.53 -15.50
CA LYS A 8 10.27 -9.80 -14.42
C LYS A 8 10.79 -8.53 -13.75
N ARG A 9 10.91 -7.41 -14.48
CA ARG A 9 11.39 -6.14 -13.94
C ARG A 9 10.52 -5.60 -12.80
N PHE A 10 9.24 -5.95 -12.76
CA PHE A 10 8.31 -5.44 -11.75
C PHE A 10 8.29 -6.26 -10.46
N ARG A 11 8.76 -7.52 -10.48
CA ARG A 11 8.75 -8.40 -9.30
C ARG A 11 9.40 -7.74 -8.09
N LYS A 12 10.51 -7.04 -8.28
CA LYS A 12 11.24 -6.32 -7.21
C LYS A 12 10.44 -5.25 -6.48
N TYR A 13 9.31 -4.79 -7.05
CA TYR A 13 8.44 -3.80 -6.42
C TYR A 13 7.34 -4.43 -5.58
N ILE A 14 7.11 -5.74 -5.67
CA ILE A 14 6.03 -6.44 -4.96
C ILE A 14 6.60 -7.08 -3.69
N ALA A 15 6.05 -6.73 -2.53
CA ALA A 15 6.50 -7.29 -1.26
C ALA A 15 6.11 -8.76 -1.16
N GLY A 16 7.03 -9.60 -0.68
CA GLY A 16 6.78 -11.02 -0.44
C GLY A 16 6.61 -11.88 -1.70
N VAL A 17 6.95 -11.37 -2.89
CA VAL A 17 6.77 -12.09 -4.17
C VAL A 17 7.56 -13.40 -4.28
N ASP A 18 8.64 -13.52 -3.49
CA ASP A 18 9.51 -14.70 -3.43
C ASP A 18 9.31 -15.48 -2.10
N THR A 19 8.24 -15.19 -1.36
CA THR A 19 7.92 -15.88 -0.09
C THR A 19 7.69 -17.36 -0.35
N MET A 20 8.40 -18.18 0.42
CA MET A 20 8.29 -19.63 0.36
C MET A 20 7.17 -20.12 1.27
N VAL A 21 6.34 -21.04 0.78
CA VAL A 21 5.27 -21.69 1.53
C VAL A 21 5.53 -23.20 1.62
N PRO A 22 5.11 -23.86 2.72
CA PRO A 22 5.24 -25.31 2.85
C PRO A 22 4.26 -26.02 1.93
N LEU A 23 4.73 -27.09 1.29
CA LEU A 23 3.93 -28.04 0.53
C LEU A 23 3.60 -29.25 1.41
N HIS A 24 2.56 -30.00 1.03
CA HIS A 24 2.18 -31.25 1.71
C HIS A 24 3.35 -32.25 1.81
N SER A 25 4.28 -32.23 0.84
CA SER A 25 5.47 -33.08 0.85
C SER A 25 6.55 -32.66 1.86
N GLY A 26 6.33 -31.65 2.70
CA GLY A 26 7.32 -31.05 3.60
C GLY A 26 8.38 -30.18 2.90
N ARG A 27 8.28 -30.00 1.58
CA ARG A 27 9.17 -29.11 0.81
C ARG A 27 8.65 -27.67 0.88
N MET A 28 9.55 -26.71 0.72
CA MET A 28 9.19 -25.30 0.56
C MET A 28 9.20 -24.93 -0.92
N ALA A 29 8.25 -24.11 -1.38
CA ALA A 29 8.24 -23.56 -2.73
C ALA A 29 7.76 -22.10 -2.73
N THR A 30 8.22 -21.31 -3.70
CA THR A 30 7.73 -19.94 -3.87
C THR A 30 6.24 -19.95 -4.21
N ALA A 31 5.45 -19.22 -3.45
CA ALA A 31 4.01 -19.11 -3.73
C ALA A 31 3.79 -18.38 -5.07
N ILE A 32 2.87 -18.90 -5.88
CA ILE A 32 2.39 -18.24 -7.10
C ILE A 32 0.98 -17.73 -6.81
N ASN A 33 0.85 -16.41 -6.68
CA ASN A 33 -0.45 -15.79 -6.40
C ASN A 33 -1.27 -15.63 -7.68
N PHE A 34 -2.24 -16.53 -7.90
CA PHE A 34 -3.27 -16.39 -8.94
C PHE A 34 -4.59 -15.84 -8.40
N ASP A 35 -4.58 -15.21 -7.21
CA ASP A 35 -5.76 -14.69 -6.52
C ASP A 35 -5.63 -13.19 -6.19
N ASN A 36 -5.00 -12.42 -7.10
CA ASN A 36 -4.84 -10.96 -6.91
C ASN A 36 -6.18 -10.21 -6.89
N ALA A 37 -7.22 -10.79 -7.47
CA ALA A 37 -8.57 -10.22 -7.47
C ALA A 37 -9.21 -10.24 -6.06
N ALA A 38 -8.90 -11.26 -5.23
CA ALA A 38 -9.31 -11.27 -3.83
C ALA A 38 -8.44 -10.33 -2.99
N THR A 39 -7.11 -10.40 -3.13
CA THR A 39 -6.19 -9.45 -2.50
C THR A 39 -4.87 -9.34 -3.25
N THR A 40 -4.44 -8.10 -3.51
CA THR A 40 -3.18 -7.81 -4.20
C THR A 40 -2.06 -7.57 -3.18
N PRO A 41 -0.88 -8.23 -3.31
CA PRO A 41 0.25 -7.97 -2.41
C PRO A 41 0.69 -6.50 -2.47
N PRO A 42 1.13 -5.92 -1.34
CA PRO A 42 1.50 -4.52 -1.29
C PRO A 42 2.80 -4.25 -2.05
N PHE A 43 2.97 -3.02 -2.51
CA PHE A 43 4.27 -2.58 -3.02
C PHE A 43 5.30 -2.44 -1.90
N VAL A 44 6.56 -2.75 -2.21
CA VAL A 44 7.71 -2.55 -1.30
C VAL A 44 7.80 -1.08 -0.84
N SER A 45 7.50 -0.13 -1.71
CA SER A 45 7.51 1.30 -1.37
C SER A 45 6.48 1.67 -0.29
N VAL A 46 5.29 1.04 -0.33
CA VAL A 46 4.21 1.27 0.64
C VAL A 46 4.61 0.71 2.00
N ILE A 47 5.12 -0.53 2.05
CA ILE A 47 5.61 -1.12 3.30
C ILE A 47 6.73 -0.28 3.91
N ASN A 48 7.69 0.15 3.08
CA ASN A 48 8.79 0.99 3.56
C ASN A 48 8.28 2.35 4.08
N GLU A 49 7.27 2.95 3.48
CA GLU A 49 6.70 4.21 3.96
C GLU A 49 5.99 4.03 5.31
N ILE A 50 5.22 2.95 5.48
CA ILE A 50 4.59 2.64 6.77
C ILE A 50 5.65 2.54 7.88
N VAL A 51 6.73 1.80 7.62
CA VAL A 51 7.83 1.64 8.60
C VAL A 51 8.54 2.96 8.85
N ARG A 52 8.85 3.74 7.80
CA ARG A 52 9.46 5.07 7.95
C ARG A 52 8.59 6.05 8.73
N PHE A 53 7.27 5.98 8.53
CA PHE A 53 6.33 6.89 9.18
C PHE A 53 6.00 6.48 10.62
N ALA A 54 6.21 5.21 11.00
CA ALA A 54 5.86 4.69 12.31
C ALA A 54 6.31 5.54 13.52
N PRO A 55 7.51 6.17 13.54
CA PRO A 55 7.91 7.05 14.64
C PRO A 55 7.00 8.29 14.82
N TRP A 56 6.27 8.71 13.78
CA TRP A 56 5.36 9.85 13.80
C TRP A 56 3.92 9.49 14.17
N TYR A 57 3.61 8.19 14.29
CA TYR A 57 2.26 7.68 14.53
C TYR A 57 1.59 8.37 15.72
N SER A 58 0.40 8.94 15.47
CA SER A 58 -0.38 9.67 16.46
C SER A 58 -1.85 9.72 16.06
N SER A 59 -2.70 10.26 16.93
CA SER A 59 -4.12 10.46 16.63
C SER A 59 -4.33 11.48 15.51
N VAL A 60 -5.48 11.38 14.83
CA VAL A 60 -5.91 12.30 13.78
C VAL A 60 -7.03 13.19 14.34
N HIS A 61 -7.01 14.47 14.00
CA HIS A 61 -7.93 15.57 14.34
C HIS A 61 -8.05 15.96 15.83
N ARG A 62 -8.00 15.01 16.76
CA ARG A 62 -8.37 15.23 18.17
C ARG A 62 -7.19 15.46 19.12
N GLY A 63 -5.95 15.41 18.64
CA GLY A 63 -4.77 15.67 19.47
C GLY A 63 -4.17 17.06 19.22
N ALA A 64 -3.78 17.74 20.30
CA ALA A 64 -3.17 19.07 20.24
C ALA A 64 -1.65 19.07 19.96
N GLY A 65 -1.00 17.91 20.12
CA GLY A 65 0.45 17.76 19.94
C GLY A 65 0.90 17.80 18.47
N PHE A 66 2.19 18.10 18.24
CA PHE A 66 2.75 18.26 16.89
C PHE A 66 2.52 17.04 15.99
N LYS A 67 2.80 15.83 16.48
CA LYS A 67 2.59 14.59 15.71
C LYS A 67 1.14 14.39 15.30
N SER A 68 0.19 14.74 16.16
CA SER A 68 -1.24 14.65 15.85
C SER A 68 -1.65 15.62 14.76
N LYS A 69 -1.17 16.88 14.83
CA LYS A 69 -1.39 17.86 13.75
C LYS A 69 -0.82 17.38 12.42
N LEU A 70 0.42 16.90 12.43
CA LEU A 70 1.06 16.33 11.24
C LEU A 70 0.28 15.13 10.65
N CYS A 71 -0.16 14.19 11.49
CA CYS A 71 -0.96 13.05 11.05
C CYS A 71 -2.31 13.50 10.46
N SER A 72 -2.93 14.52 11.05
CA SER A 72 -4.18 15.11 10.55
C SER A 72 -3.99 15.71 9.17
N ASP A 73 -2.92 16.48 8.98
CA ASP A 73 -2.62 17.12 7.71
C ASP A 73 -2.34 16.09 6.60
N ILE A 74 -1.58 15.03 6.91
CA ILE A 74 -1.27 13.95 5.96
C ILE A 74 -2.54 13.17 5.61
N PHE A 75 -3.38 12.87 6.60
CA PHE A 75 -4.64 12.16 6.40
C PHE A 75 -5.58 12.94 5.48
N GLU A 76 -5.77 14.24 5.71
CA GLU A 76 -6.62 15.07 4.85
C GLU A 76 -6.01 15.29 3.46
N LYS A 77 -4.68 15.45 3.35
CA LYS A 77 -3.99 15.51 2.05
C LYS A 77 -4.19 14.23 1.23
N SER A 78 -4.27 13.07 1.89
CA SER A 78 -4.47 11.80 1.19
C SER A 78 -5.82 11.73 0.45
N ARG A 79 -6.85 12.44 0.92
CA ARG A 79 -8.13 12.54 0.21
C ARG A 79 -7.97 13.18 -1.16
N TYR A 80 -7.22 14.28 -1.24
CA TYR A 80 -6.97 14.96 -2.51
C TYR A 80 -6.17 14.07 -3.49
N ASN A 81 -5.18 13.33 -2.98
CA ASN A 81 -4.43 12.38 -3.81
C ASN A 81 -5.34 11.28 -4.38
N ILE A 82 -6.33 10.81 -3.62
CA ILE A 82 -7.29 9.79 -4.09
C ILE A 82 -8.24 10.40 -5.12
N LEU A 83 -8.78 11.61 -4.88
CA LEU A 83 -9.63 12.32 -5.84
C LEU A 83 -8.90 12.51 -7.17
N ASP A 84 -7.63 12.94 -7.12
CA ASP A 84 -6.78 13.07 -8.31
C ASP A 84 -6.55 11.73 -9.02
N PHE A 85 -6.30 10.65 -8.26
CA PHE A 85 -6.05 9.33 -8.82
C PHE A 85 -7.26 8.78 -9.60
N VAL A 86 -8.47 9.03 -9.12
CA VAL A 86 -9.71 8.60 -9.79
C VAL A 86 -10.30 9.66 -10.72
N ASN A 87 -9.63 10.82 -10.87
CA ASN A 87 -10.08 11.96 -11.67
C ASN A 87 -11.48 12.49 -11.27
N ALA A 88 -11.73 12.60 -9.97
CA ALA A 88 -12.96 13.16 -9.38
C ALA A 88 -12.90 14.69 -9.24
N ASP A 89 -14.06 15.34 -9.17
CA ASP A 89 -14.20 16.79 -8.99
C ASP A 89 -14.04 17.17 -7.52
N LYS A 90 -12.98 17.90 -7.18
CA LYS A 90 -12.65 18.27 -5.79
C LYS A 90 -13.68 19.21 -5.12
N GLU A 91 -14.53 19.88 -5.88
CA GLU A 91 -15.56 20.78 -5.35
C GLU A 91 -16.90 20.06 -5.13
N LYS A 92 -17.14 18.95 -5.85
CA LYS A 92 -18.42 18.22 -5.82
C LYS A 92 -18.33 16.85 -5.17
N ASP A 93 -17.16 16.22 -5.22
CA ASP A 93 -16.93 14.87 -4.74
C ASP A 93 -16.11 14.89 -3.43
N THR A 94 -16.29 13.85 -2.62
CA THR A 94 -15.54 13.67 -1.38
C THR A 94 -15.11 12.22 -1.21
N VAL A 95 -13.98 12.02 -0.55
CA VAL A 95 -13.48 10.68 -0.21
C VAL A 95 -14.00 10.33 1.16
N ILE A 96 -14.60 9.15 1.31
CA ILE A 96 -14.98 8.58 2.60
C ILE A 96 -14.14 7.33 2.82
N PHE A 97 -13.29 7.35 3.85
CA PHE A 97 -12.53 6.18 4.26
C PHE A 97 -13.45 5.24 5.04
N ILE A 98 -13.57 4.00 4.57
CA ILE A 98 -14.30 2.92 5.22
C ILE A 98 -13.34 1.95 5.93
N LYS A 99 -13.90 0.97 6.63
CA LYS A 99 -13.17 -0.11 7.28
C LYS A 99 -12.94 -1.27 6.32
#